data_AF-L0AB69-F1
#
_entry.id   AF-L0AB69-F1
#
_cell.length_a   1.000
_cell.length_b   1.000
_cell.length_c   1.000
_cell.angle_alpha   90.00
_cell.angle_beta   90.00
_cell.angle_gamma   90.00
#
_symmetry.space_group_name_H-M   'P 1'
#
loop_
_entity.id
_entity.type
_entity.pdbx_description
1 polymer ?
#
loop_
_entity_poly.entity_id
_entity_poly.type
_entity_poly.pdbx_seq_one_letter_code
_entity_poly.pdbx_strand_id
1 'polypeptide(L)'
;MSILIYALISIILIELIVILYLYISNWRKSVKIDSIKSNIENLANEKAKVIAMESIEKARKEAVQQSKAVITGKVYEQFAPYLPNFKHNPKEARFIGSPIDYIVFDGIENNDVKAIYFVEIKSGKSNLTNREESIKKAVEKKAVYFETIYIDDKNNS
;
A
#
# COMPACT_ATOMS: atom_id res chain seq x y z
N MET A 1 -34.34 45.09 72.18
CA MET A 1 -34.93 44.60 70.91
C MET A 1 -34.06 44.94 69.70
N SER A 2 -33.52 46.16 69.59
CA SER A 2 -32.63 46.59 68.49
C SER A 2 -31.30 45.81 68.37
N ILE A 3 -30.60 45.54 69.47
CA ILE A 3 -29.27 44.87 69.46
C ILE A 3 -29.33 43.46 68.83
N LEU A 4 -30.38 42.69 69.14
CA LEU A 4 -30.57 41.34 68.60
C LEU A 4 -30.80 41.35 67.09
N ILE A 5 -31.47 42.38 66.57
CA ILE A 5 -31.75 42.56 65.14
C ILE A 5 -30.45 42.84 64.39
N TYR A 6 -29.59 43.73 64.90
CA TYR A 6 -28.29 44.00 64.28
C TYR A 6 -27.35 42.78 64.30
N ALA A 7 -27.38 41.99 65.38
CA ALA A 7 -26.61 40.75 65.46
C ALA A 7 -27.05 39.75 64.37
N LEU A 8 -28.36 39.55 64.18
CA LEU A 8 -28.88 38.67 63.12
C LEU A 8 -28.51 39.15 61.72
N ILE A 9 -28.64 40.45 61.44
CA ILE A 9 -28.25 41.04 60.16
C ILE A 9 -26.75 40.81 59.90
N SER A 10 -25.90 40.97 60.91
CA SER A 10 -24.46 40.76 60.76
C SER A 10 -24.10 39.30 60.43
N ILE A 11 -24.81 38.33 61.02
CA ILE A 11 -24.63 36.90 60.73
C ILE A 11 -25.01 36.59 59.28
N ILE A 12 -26.17 37.07 58.84
CA ILE A 12 -26.64 36.90 57.44
C ILE A 12 -25.63 37.52 56.46
N LEU A 13 -25.09 38.69 56.80
CA LEU A 13 -24.13 39.38 55.94
C LEU A 13 -22.82 38.61 55.83
N ILE A 14 -22.36 37.98 56.91
CA ILE A 14 -21.19 37.10 56.90
C ILE A 14 -21.45 35.85 56.05
N GLU A 15 -22.60 35.18 56.22
CA GLU A 15 -22.96 34.01 55.41
C GLU A 15 -23.02 34.35 53.92
N LEU A 16 -23.58 35.51 53.57
CA LEU A 16 -23.68 35.96 52.20
C LEU A 16 -22.30 36.23 51.58
N ILE A 17 -21.38 36.83 52.35
CA ILE A 17 -19.98 37.02 51.94
C ILE A 17 -19.29 35.66 51.71
N VAL A 18 -19.50 34.69 52.59
CA VAL A 18 -18.92 33.34 52.46
C VAL A 18 -19.46 32.64 51.22
N ILE A 19 -20.77 32.68 50.98
CA ILE A 19 -21.40 32.09 49.79
C ILE A 19 -20.84 32.74 48.52
N LEU A 20 -20.73 34.07 48.50
CA LEU A 20 -20.17 34.82 47.37
C LEU A 20 -18.71 34.43 47.11
N TYR A 21 -17.90 34.30 48.17
CA TYR A 21 -16.51 33.84 48.06
C TYR A 21 -16.41 32.43 47.49
N LEU A 22 -17.22 31.49 47.98
CA LEU A 22 -17.25 30.11 47.49
C LEU A 22 -17.69 30.05 46.02
N TYR A 23 -18.70 30.83 45.64
CA TYR A 23 -19.17 30.92 44.25
C TYR A 23 -18.06 31.40 43.31
N ILE A 24 -17.38 32.50 43.65
CA ILE A 24 -16.27 33.06 42.86
C ILE A 24 -15.08 32.09 42.80
N SER A 25 -14.75 31.47 43.93
CA SER A 25 -13.66 30.49 44.04
C SER A 25 -13.93 29.27 43.14
N ASN A 26 -15.16 28.75 43.16
CA ASN A 26 -15.54 27.62 42.33
C ASN A 26 -15.55 27.99 40.83
N TRP A 27 -16.09 29.15 40.48
CA TRP A 27 -16.09 29.65 39.11
C TRP A 27 -14.67 29.79 38.55
N ARG A 28 -13.72 30.34 39.33
CA ARG A 28 -12.30 30.43 38.94
C ARG A 28 -11.66 29.07 38.66
N LYS A 29 -12.01 28.04 39.45
CA LYS A 29 -11.49 26.68 39.23
C LYS A 29 -12.00 26.10 37.91
N SER A 30 -13.29 26.26 37.61
CA SER A 30 -13.88 25.79 36.35
C SER A 30 -13.22 26.41 35.13
N VAL A 31 -13.04 27.74 35.11
CA VAL A 31 -12.38 28.45 33.99
C VAL A 31 -10.96 27.94 33.75
N LYS A 32 -10.19 27.68 34.82
CA LYS A 32 -8.82 27.17 34.68
C LYS A 32 -8.79 25.75 34.13
N ILE A 33 -9.71 24.89 34.57
CA ILE A 33 -9.81 23.50 34.10
C ILE A 33 -10.14 23.46 32.60
N ASP A 34 -11.05 24.32 32.14
CA ASP A 34 -11.46 24.36 30.73
C ASP A 34 -10.31 24.79 29.82
N SER A 35 -9.51 25.79 30.24
CA SER A 35 -8.34 26.21 29.48
C SER A 35 -7.28 25.08 29.36
N ILE A 36 -7.05 24.32 30.43
CA ILE A 36 -6.08 23.21 30.44
C ILE A 36 -6.56 22.07 29.54
N LYS A 37 -7.85 21.70 29.62
CA LYS A 37 -8.44 20.69 28.74
C LYS A 37 -8.31 21.08 27.27
N SER A 38 -8.66 22.32 26.93
CA SER A 38 -8.56 22.82 25.55
C SER A 38 -7.12 22.78 25.01
N ASN A 39 -6.12 23.11 25.84
CA ASN A 39 -4.71 23.04 25.44
C ASN A 39 -4.24 21.60 25.21
N ILE A 40 -4.67 20.65 26.05
CA ILE A 40 -4.36 19.23 25.90
C ILE A 40 -4.98 18.68 24.61
N GLU A 41 -6.24 19.02 24.33
CA GLU A 41 -6.93 18.60 23.11
C GLU A 41 -6.28 19.19 21.85
N ASN A 42 -5.93 20.48 21.88
CA ASN A 42 -5.24 21.13 20.77
C ASN A 42 -3.87 20.49 20.50
N LEU A 43 -3.08 20.21 21.55
CA LEU A 43 -1.79 19.55 21.41
C LEU A 43 -1.93 18.11 20.89
N ALA A 44 -2.95 17.38 21.33
CA ALA A 44 -3.24 16.04 20.83
C ALA A 44 -3.63 16.07 19.35
N ASN A 45 -4.47 17.01 18.94
CA ASN A 45 -4.89 17.20 17.54
C ASN A 45 -3.72 17.62 16.65
N GLU A 46 -2.86 18.51 17.13
CA GLU A 46 -1.66 18.95 16.39
C GLU A 46 -0.69 17.78 16.17
N LYS A 47 -0.41 17.00 17.22
CA LYS A 47 0.39 15.77 17.10
C LYS A 47 -0.24 14.74 16.17
N ALA A 48 -1.55 14.52 16.28
CA ALA A 48 -2.26 13.59 15.41
C ALA A 48 -2.17 14.01 13.93
N LYS A 49 -2.28 15.32 13.66
CA LYS A 49 -2.15 15.87 12.30
C LYS A 49 -0.74 15.66 11.74
N VAL A 50 0.30 15.88 12.54
CA VAL A 50 1.70 15.64 12.15
C VAL A 50 1.93 14.17 11.84
N ILE A 51 1.53 13.26 12.74
CA ILE A 51 1.66 11.81 12.54
C ILE A 51 0.91 11.36 11.28
N ALA A 52 -0.31 11.86 11.06
CA ALA A 52 -1.08 11.56 9.86
C ALA A 52 -0.36 12.05 8.59
N MET A 53 0.17 13.27 8.58
CA MET A 53 0.94 13.79 7.44
C MET A 53 2.20 12.97 7.17
N GLU A 54 2.96 12.60 8.20
CA GLU A 54 4.17 11.76 8.05
C GLU A 54 3.82 10.36 7.51
N SER A 55 2.73 9.76 7.99
CA SER A 55 2.27 8.46 7.53
C SER A 55 1.80 8.49 6.07
N ILE A 56 1.10 9.55 5.65
CA ILE A 56 0.69 9.77 4.26
C ILE A 56 1.92 9.96 3.36
N GLU A 57 2.92 10.71 3.80
CA GLU A 57 4.14 10.92 3.03
C GLU A 57 4.97 9.63 2.91
N LYS A 58 5.06 8.84 3.98
CA LYS A 58 5.71 7.53 3.96
C LYS A 58 4.96 6.55 3.05
N ALA A 59 3.65 6.44 3.17
CA ALA A 59 2.82 5.60 2.31
C ALA A 59 2.91 6.06 0.84
N ARG A 60 2.96 7.37 0.57
CA ARG A 60 3.17 7.91 -0.78
C ARG A 60 4.55 7.54 -1.32
N LYS A 61 5.62 7.66 -0.51
CA LYS A 61 6.98 7.26 -0.91
C LYS A 61 7.06 5.74 -1.16
N GLU A 62 6.46 4.93 -0.30
CA GLU A 62 6.39 3.47 -0.46
C GLU A 62 5.56 3.07 -1.68
N ALA A 63 4.40 3.68 -1.90
CA ALA A 63 3.58 3.46 -3.10
C ALA A 63 4.29 3.90 -4.38
N VAL A 64 5.07 4.98 -4.35
CA VAL A 64 5.91 5.40 -5.48
C VAL A 64 7.07 4.41 -5.72
N GLN A 65 7.69 3.88 -4.67
CA GLN A 65 8.76 2.87 -4.82
C GLN A 65 8.22 1.51 -5.30
N GLN A 66 7.11 1.03 -4.72
CA GLN A 66 6.43 -0.19 -5.16
C GLN A 66 5.88 -0.04 -6.57
N SER A 67 5.22 1.07 -6.89
CA SER A 67 4.75 1.31 -8.26
C SER A 67 5.92 1.42 -9.23
N LYS A 68 7.02 2.07 -8.88
CA LYS A 68 8.24 2.05 -9.71
C LYS A 68 8.78 0.64 -9.90
N ALA A 69 8.87 -0.19 -8.86
CA ALA A 69 9.37 -1.56 -8.99
C ALA A 69 8.43 -2.45 -9.82
N VAL A 70 7.12 -2.33 -9.65
CA VAL A 70 6.10 -3.09 -10.39
C VAL A 70 5.96 -2.60 -11.82
N ILE A 71 5.95 -1.29 -12.06
CA ILE A 71 5.92 -0.69 -13.40
C ILE A 71 7.22 -1.02 -14.12
N THR A 72 8.37 -0.92 -13.45
CA THR A 72 9.65 -1.34 -14.03
C THR A 72 9.65 -2.84 -14.31
N GLY A 73 9.11 -3.69 -13.43
CA GLY A 73 8.93 -5.12 -13.69
C GLY A 73 8.10 -5.41 -14.94
N LYS A 74 6.93 -4.78 -15.08
CA LYS A 74 6.04 -4.92 -16.26
C LYS A 74 6.65 -4.35 -17.54
N VAL A 75 7.42 -3.26 -17.44
CA VAL A 75 8.18 -2.71 -18.56
C VAL A 75 9.35 -3.63 -18.90
N TYR A 76 10.05 -4.19 -17.93
CA TYR A 76 11.09 -5.20 -18.19
C TYR A 76 10.47 -6.46 -18.81
N GLU A 77 9.27 -6.88 -18.43
CA GLU A 77 8.56 -7.97 -19.10
C GLU A 77 8.28 -7.61 -20.56
N GLN A 78 7.70 -6.45 -20.88
CA GLN A 78 7.37 -6.09 -22.27
C GLN A 78 8.58 -5.70 -23.14
N PHE A 79 9.67 -5.24 -22.53
CA PHE A 79 10.87 -4.75 -23.22
C PHE A 79 12.10 -5.65 -23.02
N ALA A 80 11.97 -6.76 -22.29
CA ALA A 80 13.04 -7.73 -22.08
C ALA A 80 13.75 -8.16 -23.35
N PRO A 81 13.05 -8.35 -24.49
CA PRO A 81 13.73 -8.66 -25.74
C PRO A 81 14.82 -7.65 -26.13
N TYR A 82 14.71 -6.39 -25.71
CA TYR A 82 15.65 -5.32 -26.06
C TYR A 82 16.72 -5.07 -24.98
N LEU A 83 16.74 -5.85 -23.90
CA LEU A 83 17.77 -5.72 -22.86
C LEU A 83 19.09 -6.38 -23.32
N PRO A 84 20.26 -5.84 -22.93
CA PRO A 84 21.56 -6.34 -23.37
C PRO A 84 21.83 -7.82 -23.06
N ASN A 85 21.12 -8.39 -22.09
CA ASN A 85 21.28 -9.78 -21.65
C ASN A 85 20.31 -10.76 -22.34
N PHE A 86 19.38 -10.27 -23.16
CA PHE A 86 18.47 -11.13 -23.92
C PHE A 86 19.20 -11.68 -25.13
N LYS A 87 19.60 -12.95 -25.06
CA LYS A 87 20.46 -13.60 -26.05
C LYS A 87 19.73 -14.05 -27.32
N HIS A 88 18.45 -13.72 -27.47
CA HIS A 88 17.59 -14.20 -28.55
C HIS A 88 17.10 -13.05 -29.43
N ASN A 89 16.70 -13.35 -30.67
CA ASN A 89 16.11 -12.35 -31.55
C ASN A 89 14.72 -11.93 -31.01
N PRO A 90 14.51 -10.63 -30.72
CA PRO A 90 13.22 -10.14 -30.21
C PRO A 90 12.02 -10.42 -31.11
N LYS A 91 12.22 -10.46 -32.43
CA LYS A 91 11.15 -10.71 -33.40
C LYS A 91 10.64 -12.15 -33.39
N GLU A 92 11.47 -13.06 -32.89
CA GLU A 92 11.18 -14.49 -32.80
C GLU A 92 10.67 -14.90 -31.41
N ALA A 93 10.63 -13.95 -30.47
CA ALA A 93 10.03 -14.12 -29.16
C ALA A 93 8.52 -13.82 -29.20
N ARG A 94 7.73 -14.61 -28.48
CA ARG A 94 6.30 -14.41 -28.25
C ARG A 94 6.05 -14.31 -26.75
N PHE A 95 5.46 -13.21 -26.33
CA PHE A 95 5.03 -13.03 -24.95
C PHE A 95 3.81 -13.89 -24.65
N ILE A 96 3.87 -14.65 -23.55
CA ILE A 96 2.81 -15.51 -23.03
C ILE A 96 2.35 -15.01 -21.64
N GLY A 97 3.29 -14.64 -20.78
CA GLY A 97 3.05 -14.25 -19.37
C GLY A 97 3.01 -15.45 -18.42
N SER A 98 2.50 -15.27 -17.20
CA SER A 98 2.54 -16.31 -16.16
C SER A 98 1.92 -17.65 -16.63
N PRO A 99 2.59 -18.81 -16.41
CA PRO A 99 3.77 -19.01 -15.57
C PRO A 99 5.14 -18.95 -16.29
N ILE A 100 5.19 -18.58 -17.58
CA ILE A 100 6.44 -18.42 -18.36
C ILE A 100 6.29 -17.21 -19.28
N ASP A 101 7.07 -16.16 -19.05
CA ASP A 101 6.90 -14.89 -19.75
C ASP A 101 6.97 -14.98 -21.28
N TYR A 102 7.90 -15.75 -21.84
CA TYR A 102 8.15 -15.82 -23.28
C TYR A 102 8.37 -17.24 -23.82
N ILE A 103 8.00 -17.45 -25.07
CA ILE A 103 8.48 -18.55 -25.92
C ILE A 103 9.24 -17.96 -27.10
N VAL A 104 10.48 -18.40 -27.33
CA VAL A 104 11.30 -18.01 -28.48
C VAL A 104 11.34 -19.15 -29.48
N PHE A 105 10.99 -18.87 -30.74
CA PHE A 105 11.07 -19.81 -31.86
C PHE A 105 12.28 -19.45 -32.73
N ASP A 106 13.47 -19.87 -32.31
CA ASP A 106 14.74 -19.49 -32.97
C ASP A 106 14.79 -20.01 -34.42
N GLY A 107 14.88 -19.08 -35.37
CA GLY A 107 14.87 -19.36 -36.81
C GLY A 107 13.50 -19.32 -37.49
N ILE A 108 12.43 -18.96 -36.77
CA ILE A 108 11.07 -18.88 -37.34
C ILE A 108 10.96 -17.87 -38.49
N GLU A 109 11.75 -16.78 -38.51
CA GLU A 109 11.72 -15.81 -39.62
C GLU A 109 12.16 -16.45 -40.95
N ASN A 110 13.02 -17.48 -40.89
CA ASN A 110 13.48 -18.22 -42.07
C ASN A 110 12.62 -19.46 -42.35
N ASN A 111 11.51 -19.64 -41.62
CA ASN A 111 10.65 -20.82 -41.66
C ASN A 111 11.41 -22.14 -41.37
N ASP A 112 12.48 -22.05 -40.58
CA ASP A 112 13.34 -23.17 -40.16
C ASP A 112 13.63 -23.04 -38.65
N VAL A 113 12.69 -23.52 -37.83
CA VAL A 113 12.79 -23.42 -36.36
C VAL A 113 13.80 -24.45 -35.85
N LYS A 114 14.93 -23.96 -35.32
CA LYS A 114 16.03 -24.80 -34.81
C LYS A 114 15.83 -25.19 -33.36
N ALA A 115 15.24 -24.29 -32.58
CA ALA A 115 15.02 -24.49 -31.15
C ALA A 115 13.82 -23.68 -30.66
N ILE A 116 13.16 -24.20 -29.63
CA ILE A 116 12.11 -23.50 -28.90
C ILE A 116 12.60 -23.27 -27.47
N TYR A 117 12.69 -22.02 -27.04
CA TYR A 117 13.12 -21.65 -25.69
C TYR A 117 11.94 -21.17 -24.86
N PHE A 118 11.78 -21.72 -23.66
CA PHE A 118 10.90 -21.19 -22.62
C PHE A 118 11.72 -20.22 -21.77
N VAL A 119 11.32 -18.94 -21.73
CA VAL A 119 12.10 -17.88 -21.11
C VAL A 119 11.25 -17.17 -20.06
N GLU A 120 11.72 -17.21 -18.82
CA GLU A 120 11.16 -16.49 -17.68
C GLU A 120 12.11 -15.33 -17.33
N ILE A 121 11.57 -14.12 -17.14
CA ILE A 121 12.35 -12.94 -16.83
C ILE A 121 12.27 -12.66 -15.34
N LYS A 122 13.43 -12.58 -14.70
CA LYS A 122 13.55 -12.20 -13.29
C LYS A 122 14.31 -10.90 -13.15
N SER A 123 13.76 -9.96 -12.37
CA SER A 123 14.45 -8.72 -12.00
C SER A 123 15.22 -8.90 -10.68
N GLY A 124 16.50 -8.54 -10.66
CA GLY A 124 17.30 -8.51 -9.41
C GLY A 124 17.69 -9.91 -8.92
N LYS A 125 17.35 -10.24 -7.66
CA LYS A 125 17.68 -11.53 -7.01
C LYS A 125 16.44 -12.44 -6.83
N SER A 126 15.41 -12.28 -7.65
CA SER A 126 14.22 -13.12 -7.54
C SER A 126 14.49 -14.54 -8.06
N ASN A 127 14.03 -15.53 -7.29
CA ASN A 127 14.11 -16.94 -7.66
C ASN A 127 12.88 -17.36 -8.48
N LEU A 128 12.97 -18.51 -9.14
CA LEU A 128 11.82 -19.14 -9.78
C LEU A 128 10.75 -19.54 -8.75
N THR A 129 9.48 -19.37 -9.11
CA THR A 129 8.36 -19.87 -8.31
C THR A 129 8.25 -21.40 -8.42
N ASN A 130 7.52 -22.04 -7.49
CA ASN A 130 7.31 -23.49 -7.55
C ASN A 130 6.66 -23.96 -8.87
N ARG A 131 5.80 -23.12 -9.48
CA ARG A 131 5.15 -23.41 -10.77
C ARG A 131 6.15 -23.33 -11.92
N GLU A 132 6.95 -22.26 -11.96
CA GLU A 132 8.04 -22.10 -12.94
C GLU A 132 9.07 -23.24 -12.84
N GLU A 133 9.48 -23.60 -11.62
CA GLU A 133 10.45 -24.68 -11.39
C GLU A 133 9.90 -26.04 -11.85
N SER A 134 8.60 -26.27 -11.70
CA SER A 134 7.93 -27.47 -12.21
C SER A 134 7.98 -27.53 -13.74
N ILE A 135 7.74 -26.41 -14.41
CA ILE A 135 7.81 -26.32 -15.88
C ILE A 135 9.23 -26.51 -16.38
N LYS A 136 10.21 -25.84 -15.75
CA LYS A 136 11.63 -26.04 -16.05
C LYS A 136 12.02 -27.52 -15.99
N LYS A 137 11.61 -28.22 -14.93
CA LYS A 137 11.85 -29.67 -14.79
C LYS A 137 11.19 -30.49 -15.89
N ALA A 138 9.99 -30.12 -16.34
CA ALA A 138 9.32 -30.80 -17.46
C ALA A 138 10.11 -30.63 -18.77
N VAL A 139 10.58 -29.40 -19.05
CA VAL A 139 11.43 -29.09 -20.21
C VAL A 139 12.75 -29.86 -20.16
N GLU A 140 13.44 -29.84 -19.01
CA GLU A 140 14.71 -30.57 -18.82
C GLU A 140 14.56 -32.09 -18.97
N LYS A 141 13.40 -32.63 -18.59
CA LYS A 141 13.03 -34.04 -18.78
C LYS A 141 12.56 -34.35 -20.21
N LYS A 142 12.54 -33.37 -21.11
CA LYS A 142 12.00 -33.49 -22.49
C LYS A 142 10.52 -33.92 -22.53
N ALA A 143 9.76 -33.61 -21.48
CA ALA A 143 8.32 -33.84 -21.41
C ALA A 143 7.55 -32.67 -22.07
N VAL A 144 7.88 -32.40 -23.33
CA VAL A 144 7.30 -31.32 -24.16
C VAL A 144 6.75 -31.96 -25.43
N TYR A 145 5.49 -31.67 -25.75
CA TYR A 145 4.76 -32.35 -26.82
C TYR A 145 4.10 -31.32 -27.74
N PHE A 146 3.99 -31.66 -29.02
CA PHE A 146 3.26 -30.90 -30.02
C PHE A 146 1.97 -31.63 -30.36
N GLU A 147 0.83 -30.96 -30.25
CA GLU A 147 -0.49 -31.51 -30.54
C GLU A 147 -1.28 -30.52 -31.39
N THR A 148 -1.92 -31.02 -32.45
CA THR A 148 -2.81 -30.24 -33.30
C THR A 148 -4.24 -30.70 -33.06
N ILE A 149 -5.08 -29.81 -32.53
CA ILE A 149 -6.51 -30.05 -32.33
C ILE A 149 -7.27 -29.28 -33.41
N TYR A 150 -8.03 -30.00 -34.23
CA TYR A 150 -8.94 -29.42 -35.20
C TYR A 150 -10.32 -29.29 -34.57
N ILE A 151 -10.91 -28.10 -34.65
CA ILE A 151 -12.30 -27.86 -34.25
C ILE A 151 -13.13 -27.81 -35.53
N ASP A 152 -13.94 -28.83 -35.78
CA ASP A 152 -14.89 -28.81 -36.90
C ASP A 152 -16.09 -27.93 -36.52
N ASP A 153 -16.24 -26.79 -37.20
CA ASP A 153 -17.47 -26.00 -37.16
C ASP A 153 -18.58 -26.76 -37.91
N LYS A 154 -19.29 -27.65 -37.21
CA LYS A 154 -20.57 -28.18 -37.70
C LYS A 154 -21.65 -27.11 -37.59
N ASN A 155 -21.56 -26.07 -38.42
CA ASN A 155 -22.62 -25.13 -38.73
C ASN A 155 -22.39 -24.55 -40.13
N ASN A 156 -22.54 -25.38 -41.16
CA ASN A 156 -23.16 -24.98 -42.42
C ASN A 156 -23.59 -26.25 -43.16
N SER A 157 -24.91 -26.44 -43.19
CA SER A 157 -25.62 -27.39 -44.05
C SER A 157 -25.41 -27.09 -45.52
#